data_AF-A0A927VB35-F1
#
_entry.id   AF-A0A927VB35-F1
#
_cell.length_a   1.000
_cell.length_b   1.000
_cell.length_c   1.000
_cell.angle_alpha   90.00
_cell.angle_beta   90.00
_cell.angle_gamma   90.00
#
_symmetry.space_group_name_H-M   'P 1'
#
loop_
_entity.id
_entity.type
_entity.pdbx_description
1 polymer ?
#
loop_
_entity_poly.entity_id
_entity_poly.type
_entity_poly.pdbx_seq_one_letter_code
_entity_poly.pdbx_strand_id
1 'polypeptide(L)'
;MSEFLRRLSIRNAGLLLFLAIAGISMFVIGIVNLPYIITGKADNVNEIIANGDEPEKLSIVEADIQYVLGCYGISETKRRGSTLSKKHHYIVMFEDGTCMSLAVKDKETISYLSKLTSETESYLLGYTVHFSEPLHITATVKGISGEGKEYYHDALNQLGVPSDYIIELELQKGKLREVLAVLLIAGVVAVILAIRFFINSANEKKAKARSFAALDEINNDPLKAVSFSGGDDSNYNYNKINYGRETVEVKETEEDYVEPKPSTTSKFTLKKD
;
A
#
# COMPACT_ATOMS: atom_id res chain seq x y z
N MET A 1 23.75 6.42 23.12
CA MET A 1 22.57 7.18 22.62
C MET A 1 22.49 7.24 21.09
N SER A 2 23.63 7.33 20.38
CA SER A 2 23.69 7.38 18.90
C SER A 2 23.18 6.11 18.18
N GLU A 3 23.47 4.91 18.70
CA GLU A 3 22.99 3.66 18.07
C GLU A 3 21.47 3.46 18.19
N PHE A 4 20.86 3.88 19.30
CA PHE A 4 19.41 3.75 19.52
C PHE A 4 18.62 4.64 18.55
N LEU A 5 19.07 5.89 18.34
CA LEU A 5 18.48 6.81 17.36
C LEU A 5 18.70 6.33 15.92
N ARG A 6 19.85 5.71 15.61
CA ARG A 6 20.13 5.12 14.29
C ARG A 6 19.25 3.91 13.98
N ARG A 7 19.00 3.05 14.98
CA ARG A 7 18.06 1.90 14.86
C ARG A 7 16.60 2.35 14.75
N LEU A 8 16.21 3.45 15.43
CA LEU A 8 14.88 4.06 15.28
C LEU A 8 14.67 4.63 13.86
N SER A 9 15.68 5.31 13.32
CA SER A 9 15.64 5.91 11.98
C SER A 9 15.48 4.88 10.86
N ILE A 10 16.16 3.73 10.94
CA ILE A 10 16.10 2.67 9.92
C ILE A 10 14.75 1.93 9.97
N ARG A 11 14.21 1.64 11.17
CA ARG A 11 12.86 1.04 11.29
C ARG A 11 11.78 1.96 10.73
N ASN A 12 11.88 3.27 10.95
CA ASN A 12 10.91 4.23 10.46
C ASN A 12 11.01 4.42 8.94
N ALA A 13 12.22 4.40 8.36
CA ALA A 13 12.42 4.47 6.91
C ALA A 13 11.81 3.27 6.17
N GLY A 14 11.95 2.06 6.72
CA GLY A 14 11.33 0.86 6.14
C GLY A 14 9.80 0.91 6.16
N LEU A 15 9.20 1.35 7.27
CA LEU A 15 7.76 1.55 7.40
C LEU A 15 7.23 2.58 6.38
N LEU A 16 7.96 3.68 6.20
CA LEU A 16 7.55 4.74 5.28
C LEU A 16 7.69 4.34 3.81
N LEU A 17 8.73 3.58 3.46
CA LEU A 17 8.86 3.01 2.12
C LEU A 17 7.71 2.04 1.85
N PHE A 18 7.38 1.19 2.82
CA PHE A 18 6.23 0.28 2.72
C PHE A 18 4.91 1.04 2.53
N LEU A 19 4.67 2.09 3.32
CA LEU A 19 3.48 2.94 3.18
C LEU A 19 3.42 3.66 1.82
N ALA A 20 4.56 4.13 1.31
CA ALA A 20 4.63 4.74 -0.01
C ALA A 20 4.30 3.74 -1.12
N ILE A 21 4.87 2.53 -1.07
CA ILE A 21 4.59 1.46 -2.04
C ILE A 21 3.11 1.06 -1.97
N ALA A 22 2.59 0.83 -0.77
CA ALA A 22 1.18 0.50 -0.58
C ALA A 22 0.26 1.62 -1.11
N GLY A 23 0.58 2.88 -0.83
CA GLY A 23 -0.15 4.05 -1.31
C GLY A 23 -0.15 4.17 -2.83
N ILE A 24 1.00 3.98 -3.47
CA ILE A 24 1.13 3.98 -4.94
C ILE A 24 0.30 2.83 -5.53
N SER A 25 0.38 1.63 -4.97
CA SER A 25 -0.41 0.48 -5.46
C SER A 25 -1.91 0.74 -5.37
N MET A 26 -2.40 1.30 -4.26
CA MET A 26 -3.81 1.68 -4.11
C MET A 26 -4.22 2.76 -5.10
N PHE A 27 -3.36 3.75 -5.32
CA PHE A 27 -3.58 4.82 -6.28
C PHE A 27 -3.68 4.31 -7.72
N VAL A 28 -2.77 3.41 -8.13
CA VAL A 28 -2.79 2.78 -9.46
C VAL A 28 -4.08 2.00 -9.68
N ILE A 29 -4.49 1.17 -8.71
CA ILE A 29 -5.77 0.42 -8.79
C ILE A 29 -6.95 1.39 -8.93
N GLY A 30 -6.93 2.50 -8.18
CA GLY A 30 -7.94 3.55 -8.28
C GLY A 30 -7.98 4.23 -9.65
N ILE A 31 -6.82 4.52 -10.26
CA ILE A 31 -6.74 5.16 -11.57
C ILE A 31 -7.25 4.24 -12.68
N VAL A 32 -6.84 2.98 -12.70
CA VAL A 32 -7.27 2.00 -13.72
C VAL A 32 -8.81 1.90 -13.73
N ASN A 33 -9.43 2.05 -12.56
CA ASN A 33 -10.89 2.00 -12.41
C ASN A 33 -11.55 3.38 -12.29
N LEU A 34 -10.84 4.46 -12.63
CA LEU A 34 -11.36 5.82 -12.50
C LEU A 34 -12.63 6.06 -13.35
N PRO A 35 -12.74 5.56 -14.60
CA PRO A 35 -13.98 5.68 -15.37
C PRO A 35 -15.17 5.05 -14.64
N TYR A 36 -14.99 3.86 -14.06
CA TYR A 36 -16.00 3.19 -13.25
C TYR A 36 -16.35 3.97 -11.98
N ILE A 37 -15.35 4.52 -11.28
CA ILE A 37 -15.58 5.33 -10.07
C ILE A 37 -16.41 6.58 -10.39
N ILE A 38 -16.13 7.27 -11.49
CA ILE A 38 -16.79 8.53 -11.86
C ILE A 38 -18.17 8.26 -12.45
N THR A 39 -18.24 7.42 -13.49
CA THR A 39 -19.45 7.22 -14.29
C THR A 39 -20.40 6.17 -13.71
N GLY A 40 -19.86 5.24 -12.91
CA GLY A 40 -20.59 4.06 -12.44
C GLY A 40 -20.78 2.99 -13.52
N LYS A 41 -20.22 3.16 -14.71
CA LYS A 41 -20.29 2.21 -15.81
C LYS A 41 -18.97 1.46 -15.94
N ALA A 42 -19.05 0.14 -16.05
CA ALA A 42 -17.90 -0.69 -16.38
C ALA A 42 -17.78 -0.83 -17.90
N ASP A 43 -16.59 -1.16 -18.39
CA ASP A 43 -16.41 -1.45 -19.82
C ASP A 43 -17.01 -2.81 -20.14
N ASN A 44 -17.69 -2.94 -21.28
CA ASN A 44 -18.33 -4.19 -21.67
C ASN A 44 -17.30 -5.13 -22.31
N VAL A 45 -17.10 -6.32 -21.72
CA VAL A 45 -16.19 -7.36 -22.22
C VAL A 45 -16.51 -7.76 -23.65
N ASN A 46 -17.80 -7.92 -23.98
CA ASN A 46 -18.25 -8.31 -25.30
C ASN A 46 -17.83 -7.25 -26.34
N GLU A 47 -17.88 -5.95 -26.00
CA GLU A 47 -17.43 -4.85 -26.88
C GLU A 47 -15.90 -4.81 -27.02
N ILE A 48 -15.16 -5.03 -25.93
CA ILE A 48 -13.68 -5.07 -25.95
C ILE A 48 -13.20 -6.18 -26.88
N ILE A 49 -13.75 -7.39 -26.73
CA ILE A 49 -13.38 -8.54 -27.56
C ILE A 49 -13.78 -8.32 -29.01
N ALA A 50 -14.97 -7.76 -29.27
CA ALA A 50 -15.42 -7.47 -30.63
C ALA A 50 -14.50 -6.50 -31.39
N ASN A 51 -13.77 -5.63 -30.67
CA ASN A 51 -12.76 -4.74 -31.24
C ASN A 51 -11.39 -5.41 -31.43
N GLY A 52 -11.23 -6.67 -30.98
CA GLY A 52 -9.96 -7.40 -31.03
C GLY A 52 -9.00 -7.06 -29.90
N ASP A 53 -9.47 -6.37 -28.86
CA ASP A 53 -8.67 -5.98 -27.70
C ASP A 53 -8.81 -6.99 -26.55
N GLU A 54 -7.81 -7.04 -25.67
CA GLU A 54 -7.87 -7.82 -24.43
C GLU A 54 -8.27 -6.92 -23.25
N PRO A 55 -9.21 -7.37 -22.37
CA PRO A 55 -9.55 -6.61 -21.16
C PRO A 55 -8.34 -6.32 -20.26
N GLU A 56 -8.17 -5.06 -19.84
CA GLU A 56 -7.03 -4.65 -19.01
C GLU A 56 -7.05 -5.34 -17.63
N LYS A 57 -5.91 -5.86 -17.16
CA LYS A 57 -5.84 -6.49 -15.83
C LYS A 57 -6.18 -5.51 -14.73
N LEU A 58 -6.91 -5.97 -13.72
CA LEU A 58 -7.43 -5.21 -12.58
C LEU A 58 -8.53 -4.18 -12.93
N SER A 59 -8.95 -4.09 -14.19
CA SER A 59 -10.11 -3.30 -14.56
C SER A 59 -11.40 -4.00 -14.11
N ILE A 60 -12.45 -3.19 -13.97
CA ILE A 60 -13.81 -3.65 -13.72
C ILE A 60 -14.56 -3.62 -15.02
N VAL A 61 -15.16 -4.75 -15.33
CA VAL A 61 -15.84 -4.99 -16.59
C VAL A 61 -17.23 -5.56 -16.35
N GLU A 62 -18.13 -5.28 -17.28
CA GLU A 62 -19.45 -5.90 -17.38
C GLU A 62 -19.43 -6.92 -18.52
N ALA A 63 -20.12 -8.05 -18.34
CA ALA A 63 -20.09 -9.15 -19.29
C ALA A 63 -21.46 -9.80 -19.37
N ASP A 64 -21.92 -10.10 -20.58
CA ASP A 64 -23.13 -10.89 -20.82
C ASP A 64 -22.74 -12.32 -21.17
N ILE A 65 -22.88 -13.22 -20.20
CA ILE A 65 -22.52 -14.63 -20.36
C ILE A 65 -23.66 -15.33 -21.07
N GLN A 66 -23.38 -15.83 -22.28
CA GLN A 66 -24.35 -16.55 -23.07
C GLN A 66 -24.41 -18.02 -22.68
N TYR A 67 -23.28 -18.70 -22.46
CA TYR A 67 -23.27 -20.11 -22.10
C TYR A 67 -22.25 -20.43 -21.01
N VAL A 68 -22.46 -21.55 -20.31
CA VAL A 68 -21.51 -22.07 -19.32
C VAL A 68 -21.15 -23.48 -19.73
N LEU A 69 -19.89 -23.69 -20.13
CA LEU A 69 -19.42 -24.99 -20.64
C LEU A 69 -19.11 -25.98 -19.51
N GLY A 70 -18.83 -25.47 -18.31
CA GLY A 70 -18.69 -26.30 -17.11
C GLY A 70 -17.77 -25.72 -16.04
N CYS A 71 -17.76 -26.38 -14.88
CA CYS A 71 -16.81 -26.09 -13.81
C CYS A 71 -15.55 -26.95 -14.01
N TYR A 72 -14.41 -26.30 -14.29
CA TYR A 72 -13.15 -27.00 -14.54
C TYR A 72 -12.28 -27.15 -13.29
N GLY A 73 -12.55 -26.35 -12.25
CA GLY A 73 -11.70 -26.35 -11.07
C GLY A 73 -12.34 -25.74 -9.84
N ILE A 74 -11.79 -26.11 -8.68
CA ILE A 74 -12.15 -25.55 -7.39
C ILE A 74 -10.86 -25.19 -6.66
N SER A 75 -10.67 -23.92 -6.33
CA SER A 75 -9.54 -23.47 -5.53
C SER A 75 -9.95 -23.28 -4.06
N GLU A 76 -9.09 -23.74 -3.15
CA GLU A 76 -9.28 -23.57 -1.71
C GLU A 76 -8.10 -22.80 -1.11
N THR A 77 -8.39 -21.67 -0.46
CA THR A 77 -7.40 -21.00 0.39
C THR A 77 -7.52 -21.57 1.80
N LYS A 78 -6.44 -22.20 2.30
CA LYS A 78 -6.41 -22.78 3.66
C LYS A 78 -5.54 -21.94 4.59
N ARG A 79 -5.97 -21.80 5.84
CA ARG A 79 -5.15 -21.23 6.93
C ARG A 79 -5.16 -22.19 8.11
N ARG A 80 -3.97 -22.67 8.51
CA ARG A 80 -3.81 -23.65 9.60
C ARG A 80 -4.69 -24.90 9.42
N GLY A 81 -4.76 -25.42 8.19
CA GLY A 81 -5.54 -26.61 7.87
C GLY A 81 -7.05 -26.39 7.65
N SER A 82 -7.60 -25.24 8.04
CA SER A 82 -9.01 -24.89 7.80
C SER A 82 -9.19 -24.11 6.49
N THR A 83 -10.24 -24.41 5.74
CA THR A 83 -10.61 -23.69 4.51
C THR A 83 -11.13 -22.30 4.86
N LEU A 84 -10.38 -21.26 4.47
CA LEU A 84 -10.72 -19.86 4.64
C LEU A 84 -11.66 -19.37 3.53
N SER A 85 -11.40 -19.80 2.30
CA SER A 85 -12.25 -19.47 1.16
C SER A 85 -12.18 -20.55 0.10
N LYS A 86 -13.28 -20.72 -0.63
CA LYS A 86 -13.42 -21.66 -1.74
C LYS A 86 -13.91 -20.88 -2.96
N LYS A 87 -13.26 -21.04 -4.11
CA LYS A 87 -13.74 -20.50 -5.39
C LYS A 87 -13.98 -21.64 -6.37
N HIS A 88 -15.06 -21.54 -7.12
CA HIS A 88 -15.37 -22.41 -8.24
C HIS A 88 -15.00 -21.68 -9.52
N HIS A 89 -14.33 -22.37 -10.44
CA HIS A 89 -13.85 -21.82 -11.70
C HIS A 89 -14.63 -22.46 -12.85
N TYR A 90 -15.37 -21.62 -13.57
CA TYR A 90 -16.21 -22.01 -14.68
C TYR A 90 -15.59 -21.55 -16.01
N ILE A 91 -15.84 -22.31 -17.07
CA ILE A 91 -15.64 -21.85 -18.44
C ILE A 91 -16.96 -21.25 -18.91
N VAL A 92 -16.93 -19.98 -19.23
CA VAL A 92 -18.08 -19.24 -19.77
C VAL A 92 -17.81 -18.87 -21.22
N MET A 93 -18.86 -18.86 -22.03
CA MET A 93 -18.79 -18.51 -23.45
C MET A 93 -19.72 -17.33 -23.73
N PHE A 94 -19.20 -16.37 -24.49
CA PHE A 94 -19.90 -15.18 -24.94
C PHE A 94 -20.63 -15.45 -26.26
N GLU A 95 -21.44 -14.49 -26.72
CA GLU A 95 -22.23 -14.60 -27.96
C GLU A 95 -21.35 -14.82 -29.20
N ASP A 96 -20.15 -14.25 -29.24
CA ASP A 96 -19.17 -14.39 -30.33
C ASP A 96 -18.43 -15.74 -30.32
N GLY A 97 -18.70 -16.60 -29.34
CA GLY A 97 -18.03 -17.89 -29.15
C GLY A 97 -16.74 -17.81 -28.33
N THR A 98 -16.30 -16.61 -27.93
CA THR A 98 -15.12 -16.43 -27.09
C THR A 98 -15.36 -17.07 -25.72
N CYS A 99 -14.35 -17.79 -25.21
CA CYS A 99 -14.40 -18.42 -23.91
C CYS A 99 -13.47 -17.73 -22.90
N MET A 100 -13.92 -17.61 -21.65
CA MET A 100 -13.12 -17.06 -20.54
C MET A 100 -13.31 -17.87 -19.26
N SER A 101 -12.36 -17.75 -18.33
CA SER A 101 -12.52 -18.28 -16.98
C SER A 101 -13.36 -17.33 -16.13
N LEU A 102 -14.33 -17.85 -15.38
CA LEU A 102 -15.11 -17.12 -14.38
C LEU A 102 -14.90 -17.75 -13.01
N ALA A 103 -14.32 -16.98 -12.07
CA ALA A 103 -14.18 -17.37 -10.67
C ALA A 103 -15.33 -16.83 -9.83
N VAL A 104 -16.01 -17.73 -9.12
CA VAL A 104 -17.17 -17.43 -8.27
C VAL A 104 -17.00 -18.03 -6.89
N LYS A 105 -17.38 -17.28 -5.85
CA LYS A 105 -17.32 -17.71 -4.44
C LYS A 105 -18.69 -17.95 -3.82
N ASP A 106 -19.71 -17.26 -4.30
CA ASP A 106 -21.01 -17.27 -3.62
C ASP A 106 -21.87 -18.44 -4.08
N LYS A 107 -22.55 -19.05 -3.12
CA LYS A 107 -23.29 -20.29 -3.31
C LYS A 107 -24.47 -20.15 -4.27
N GLU A 108 -25.13 -18.99 -4.29
CA GLU A 108 -26.29 -18.74 -5.14
C GLU A 108 -25.87 -18.70 -6.61
N THR A 109 -24.83 -17.92 -6.93
CA THR A 109 -24.31 -17.87 -8.31
C THR A 109 -23.69 -19.20 -8.74
N ILE A 110 -23.01 -19.92 -7.84
CA ILE A 110 -22.53 -21.29 -8.12
C ILE A 110 -23.70 -22.21 -8.49
N SER A 111 -24.80 -22.14 -7.75
CA SER A 111 -25.99 -22.95 -8.03
C SER A 111 -26.63 -22.56 -9.37
N TYR A 112 -26.67 -21.26 -9.68
CA TYR A 112 -27.19 -20.75 -10.94
C TYR A 112 -26.33 -21.18 -12.13
N LEU A 113 -25.00 -21.01 -12.06
CA LEU A 113 -24.07 -21.41 -13.12
C LEU A 113 -24.07 -22.93 -13.35
N SER A 114 -24.21 -23.71 -12.28
CA SER A 114 -24.34 -25.17 -12.39
C SER A 114 -25.63 -25.56 -13.13
N LYS A 115 -26.73 -24.85 -12.88
CA LYS A 115 -27.98 -25.03 -13.64
C LYS A 115 -27.79 -24.62 -15.11
N LEU A 116 -27.14 -23.47 -15.35
CA LEU A 116 -26.87 -22.96 -16.69
C LEU A 116 -25.94 -23.88 -17.50
N THR A 117 -25.03 -24.60 -16.82
CA THR A 117 -24.20 -25.65 -17.43
C THR A 117 -25.06 -26.77 -17.99
N SER A 118 -26.01 -27.29 -17.19
CA SER A 118 -26.90 -28.37 -17.63
C SER A 118 -27.87 -27.92 -18.74
N GLU A 119 -28.30 -26.66 -18.71
CA GLU A 119 -29.09 -26.08 -19.80
C GLU A 119 -28.26 -25.93 -21.09
N THR A 120 -26.98 -25.54 -20.96
CA THR A 120 -26.04 -25.44 -22.08
C THR A 120 -25.80 -26.79 -22.72
N GLU A 121 -25.54 -27.83 -21.91
CA GLU A 121 -25.38 -29.20 -22.39
C GLU A 121 -26.64 -29.70 -23.13
N SER A 122 -27.83 -29.45 -22.56
CA SER A 122 -29.10 -29.85 -23.19
C SER A 122 -29.33 -29.16 -24.52
N TYR A 123 -28.96 -27.88 -24.63
CA TYR A 123 -29.06 -27.11 -25.87
C TYR A 123 -28.08 -27.63 -26.93
N LEU A 124 -26.81 -27.85 -26.56
CA LEU A 124 -25.77 -28.35 -27.46
C LEU A 124 -26.06 -29.77 -27.98
N LEU A 125 -26.71 -30.61 -27.17
CA LEU A 125 -27.15 -31.96 -27.56
C LEU A 125 -28.48 -31.96 -28.33
N GLY A 126 -29.11 -30.80 -28.53
CA GLY A 126 -30.38 -30.66 -29.26
C GLY A 126 -31.61 -31.15 -28.49
N TYR A 127 -31.51 -31.34 -27.17
CA TYR A 127 -32.65 -31.70 -26.33
C TYR A 127 -33.58 -30.51 -26.06
N THR A 128 -33.07 -29.28 -26.15
CA THR A 128 -33.85 -28.04 -26.03
C THR A 128 -33.55 -27.08 -27.18
N VAL A 129 -34.55 -26.30 -27.59
CA VAL A 129 -34.42 -25.29 -28.68
C VAL A 129 -34.25 -23.88 -28.13
N HIS A 130 -34.68 -23.66 -26.89
CA HIS A 130 -34.57 -22.38 -26.20
C HIS A 130 -33.49 -22.43 -25.13
N PHE A 131 -32.68 -21.38 -25.09
CA PHE A 131 -31.66 -21.15 -24.08
C PHE A 131 -32.10 -19.99 -23.17
N SER A 132 -31.67 -20.01 -21.91
CA SER A 132 -31.99 -18.96 -20.94
C SER A 132 -31.46 -17.59 -21.38
N GLU A 133 -32.03 -16.52 -20.83
CA GLU A 133 -31.50 -15.17 -21.06
C GLU A 133 -30.02 -15.07 -20.62
N PRO A 134 -29.20 -14.24 -21.28
CA PRO A 134 -27.80 -14.05 -20.91
C PRO A 134 -27.66 -13.62 -19.45
N LEU A 135 -26.66 -14.16 -18.75
CA LEU A 135 -26.34 -13.75 -17.40
C LEU A 135 -25.44 -12.51 -17.44
N HIS A 136 -26.01 -11.35 -17.10
CA HIS A 136 -25.24 -10.13 -16.91
C HIS A 136 -24.45 -10.17 -15.60
N ILE A 137 -23.14 -9.93 -15.67
CA ILE A 137 -22.24 -9.89 -14.51
C ILE A 137 -21.37 -8.63 -14.50
N THR A 138 -20.96 -8.23 -13.30
CA THR A 138 -19.85 -7.29 -13.09
C THR A 138 -18.69 -8.03 -12.44
N ALA A 139 -17.51 -7.95 -13.04
CA ALA A 139 -16.34 -8.69 -12.60
C ALA A 139 -15.07 -7.82 -12.62
N THR A 140 -14.04 -8.29 -11.93
CA THR A 140 -12.68 -7.75 -12.07
C THR A 140 -11.85 -8.69 -12.91
N VAL A 141 -11.15 -8.14 -13.89
CA VAL A 141 -10.22 -8.90 -14.73
C VAL A 141 -8.99 -9.27 -13.93
N LYS A 142 -8.66 -10.56 -13.89
CA LYS A 142 -7.46 -11.11 -13.26
C LYS A 142 -6.66 -11.92 -14.26
N GLY A 143 -5.35 -11.94 -14.06
CA GLY A 143 -4.50 -12.88 -14.78
C GLY A 143 -4.64 -14.28 -14.19
N ILE A 144 -4.79 -15.28 -15.05
CA ILE A 144 -4.64 -16.68 -14.64
C ILE A 144 -3.14 -16.99 -14.59
N SER A 145 -2.66 -17.60 -13.52
CA SER A 145 -1.25 -17.95 -13.35
C SER A 145 -1.07 -19.30 -12.68
N GLY A 146 0.08 -19.93 -12.89
CA GLY A 146 0.42 -21.25 -12.35
C GLY A 146 -0.49 -22.36 -12.85
N GLU A 147 -0.73 -23.36 -12.01
CA GLU A 147 -1.53 -24.56 -12.32
C GLU A 147 -2.96 -24.24 -12.81
N GLY A 148 -3.56 -23.14 -12.34
CA GLY A 148 -4.88 -22.70 -12.81
C GLY A 148 -4.94 -22.45 -14.31
N LYS A 149 -3.83 -22.00 -14.90
CA LYS A 149 -3.71 -21.78 -16.35
C LYS A 149 -3.68 -23.12 -17.09
N GLU A 150 -2.96 -24.11 -16.56
CA GLU A 150 -2.87 -25.45 -17.14
C GLU A 150 -4.23 -26.14 -17.12
N TYR A 151 -4.92 -26.13 -15.97
CA TYR A 151 -6.27 -26.70 -15.88
C TYR A 151 -7.29 -26.04 -16.82
N TYR A 152 -7.20 -24.72 -16.99
CA TYR A 152 -8.07 -24.00 -17.92
C TYR A 152 -7.81 -24.41 -19.38
N HIS A 153 -6.53 -24.45 -19.79
CA HIS A 153 -6.17 -24.91 -21.14
C HIS A 153 -6.56 -26.37 -21.38
N ASP A 154 -6.32 -27.26 -20.43
CA ASP A 154 -6.69 -28.68 -20.55
C ASP A 154 -8.20 -28.85 -20.72
N ALA A 155 -8.99 -28.08 -19.99
CA ALA A 155 -10.44 -28.11 -20.11
C ALA A 155 -10.93 -27.56 -21.47
N LEU A 156 -10.35 -26.47 -21.98
CA LEU A 156 -10.65 -25.99 -23.33
C LEU A 156 -10.25 -27.01 -24.42
N ASN A 157 -9.07 -27.63 -24.28
CA ASN A 157 -8.59 -28.67 -25.20
C ASN A 157 -9.53 -29.88 -25.23
N GLN A 158 -10.05 -30.31 -24.08
CA GLN A 158 -11.02 -31.40 -23.99
C GLN A 158 -12.36 -31.05 -24.68
N LEU A 159 -12.74 -29.78 -24.65
CA LEU A 159 -13.93 -29.26 -25.33
C LEU A 159 -13.70 -28.96 -26.82
N GLY A 160 -12.46 -29.05 -27.30
CA GLY A 160 -12.10 -28.70 -28.69
C GLY A 160 -12.19 -27.21 -29.00
N VAL A 161 -12.12 -26.36 -27.97
CA VAL A 161 -12.23 -24.90 -28.09
C VAL A 161 -10.82 -24.29 -28.12
N PRO A 162 -10.48 -23.44 -29.10
CA PRO A 162 -9.21 -22.72 -29.12
C PRO A 162 -9.11 -21.75 -27.94
N SER A 163 -7.93 -21.65 -27.34
CA SER A 163 -7.70 -20.78 -26.17
C SER A 163 -7.16 -19.41 -26.59
N ASP A 164 -8.04 -18.45 -26.78
CA ASP A 164 -7.63 -17.12 -27.26
C ASP A 164 -7.29 -16.15 -26.12
N TYR A 165 -7.88 -16.33 -24.93
CA TYR A 165 -7.68 -15.44 -23.78
C TYR A 165 -7.33 -16.19 -22.49
N ILE A 166 -6.32 -15.71 -21.75
CA ILE A 166 -5.85 -16.29 -20.48
C ILE A 166 -6.14 -15.33 -19.32
N ILE A 167 -7.38 -14.88 -19.26
CA ILE A 167 -7.89 -14.02 -18.19
C ILE A 167 -9.02 -14.70 -17.44
N GLU A 168 -9.12 -14.36 -16.15
CA GLU A 168 -10.18 -14.79 -15.26
C GLU A 168 -10.99 -13.58 -14.81
N LEU A 169 -12.29 -13.67 -15.00
CA LEU A 169 -13.26 -12.75 -14.43
C LEU A 169 -13.54 -13.21 -12.99
N GLU A 170 -13.20 -12.39 -12.00
CA GLU A 170 -13.64 -12.64 -10.61
C GLU A 170 -14.89 -11.82 -10.33
N LEU A 171 -16.01 -12.52 -10.09
CA LEU A 171 -17.30 -11.89 -9.85
C LEU A 171 -17.24 -10.95 -8.63
N GLN A 172 -17.73 -9.73 -8.80
CA GLN A 172 -17.80 -8.74 -7.72
C GLN A 172 -19.24 -8.60 -7.22
N LYS A 173 -19.43 -8.62 -5.89
CA LYS A 173 -20.71 -8.30 -5.25
C LYS A 173 -20.51 -7.14 -4.26
N GLY A 174 -21.41 -6.16 -4.28
CA GLY A 174 -21.51 -5.09 -3.27
C GLY A 174 -21.00 -3.72 -3.71
N LYS A 175 -20.63 -2.88 -2.72
CA LYS A 175 -20.30 -1.45 -2.85
C LYS A 175 -18.88 -1.21 -3.41
N LEU A 176 -18.52 -1.88 -4.50
CA LEU A 176 -17.17 -1.86 -5.07
C LEU A 176 -16.72 -0.43 -5.42
N ARG A 177 -17.62 0.36 -5.99
CA ARG A 177 -17.40 1.79 -6.30
C ARG A 177 -16.96 2.61 -5.08
N GLU A 178 -17.62 2.41 -3.93
CA GLU A 178 -17.29 3.11 -2.69
C GLU A 178 -15.90 2.68 -2.19
N VAL A 179 -15.60 1.38 -2.23
CA VAL A 179 -14.30 0.84 -1.80
C VAL A 179 -13.17 1.38 -2.67
N LEU A 180 -13.33 1.43 -3.99
CA LEU A 180 -12.32 1.96 -4.91
C LEU A 180 -12.11 3.46 -4.73
N ALA A 181 -13.19 4.23 -4.52
CA ALA A 181 -13.08 5.66 -4.23
C ALA A 181 -12.28 5.89 -2.94
N VAL A 182 -12.54 5.11 -1.89
CA VAL A 182 -11.78 5.17 -0.64
C VAL A 182 -10.32 4.78 -0.86
N LEU A 183 -10.03 3.73 -1.64
CA LEU A 183 -8.67 3.32 -1.96
C LEU A 183 -7.90 4.40 -2.73
N LEU A 184 -8.54 5.06 -3.69
CA LEU A 184 -7.95 6.16 -4.45
C LEU A 184 -7.59 7.32 -3.52
N ILE A 185 -8.52 7.76 -2.67
CA ILE A 185 -8.29 8.85 -1.71
C ILE A 185 -7.18 8.46 -0.71
N ALA A 186 -7.23 7.26 -0.16
CA ALA A 186 -6.22 6.76 0.78
C ALA A 186 -4.83 6.68 0.12
N GLY A 187 -4.75 6.24 -1.13
CA GLY A 187 -3.53 6.20 -1.92
C GLY A 187 -2.92 7.60 -2.11
N VAL A 188 -3.74 8.58 -2.51
CA VAL A 188 -3.31 9.98 -2.65
C VAL A 188 -2.77 10.54 -1.33
N VAL A 189 -3.49 10.34 -0.22
CA VAL A 189 -3.07 10.82 1.12
C VAL A 189 -1.74 10.18 1.53
N ALA A 190 -1.58 8.87 1.33
CA ALA A 190 -0.35 8.16 1.66
C ALA A 190 0.86 8.69 0.87
N VAL A 191 0.70 8.95 -0.43
CA VAL A 191 1.76 9.52 -1.29
C VAL A 191 2.13 10.93 -0.83
N ILE A 192 1.15 11.78 -0.51
CA ILE A 192 1.41 13.15 0.00
C ILE A 192 2.19 13.11 1.32
N LEU A 193 1.81 12.23 2.26
CA LEU A 193 2.51 12.07 3.54
C LEU A 193 3.94 11.58 3.34
N ALA A 194 4.15 10.61 2.44
CA ALA A 194 5.49 10.13 2.09
C ALA A 194 6.36 11.27 1.52
N ILE A 195 5.84 12.04 0.56
CA ILE A 195 6.56 13.17 -0.04
C ILE A 195 6.93 14.20 1.02
N ARG A 196 5.98 14.62 1.88
CA ARG A 196 6.26 15.57 2.96
C ARG A 196 7.33 15.07 3.92
N PHE A 197 7.28 13.79 4.27
CA PHE A 197 8.31 13.19 5.10
C PHE A 197 9.69 13.22 4.44
N PHE A 198 9.80 12.86 3.15
CA PHE A 198 11.06 12.89 2.43
C PHE A 198 11.66 14.30 2.35
N ILE A 199 10.82 15.32 2.10
CA ILE A 199 11.25 16.73 2.10
C ILE A 199 11.79 17.13 3.48
N ASN A 200 11.05 16.82 4.56
CA ASN A 200 11.48 17.16 5.93
C ASN A 200 12.78 16.45 6.30
N SER A 201 12.93 15.16 5.97
CA SER A 201 14.16 14.40 6.23
C SER A 201 15.35 14.95 5.44
N ALA A 202 15.16 15.36 4.19
CA ALA A 202 16.20 16.00 3.40
C ALA A 202 16.64 17.34 4.00
N ASN A 203 15.70 18.13 4.51
CA ASN A 203 15.98 19.39 5.17
C ASN A 203 16.75 19.21 6.48
N GLU A 204 16.42 18.21 7.30
CA GLU A 204 17.19 17.88 8.51
C GLU A 204 18.64 17.48 8.19
N LYS A 205 18.85 16.68 7.14
CA LYS A 205 20.21 16.32 6.69
C LYS A 205 20.99 17.54 6.24
N LYS A 206 20.37 18.45 5.49
CA LYS A 206 20.97 19.73 5.08
C LYS A 206 21.28 20.62 6.28
N ALA A 207 20.39 20.70 7.27
CA ALA A 207 20.60 21.48 8.48
C ALA A 207 21.78 20.94 9.31
N LYS A 208 21.86 19.61 9.49
CA LYS A 208 22.99 18.96 10.17
C LYS A 208 24.30 19.16 9.41
N ALA A 209 24.30 19.01 8.09
CA ALA A 209 25.50 19.24 7.28
C ALA A 209 26.02 20.68 7.41
N ARG A 210 25.12 21.67 7.45
CA ARG A 210 25.50 23.08 7.68
C ARG A 210 26.04 23.32 9.08
N SER A 211 25.45 22.73 10.12
CA SER A 211 25.98 22.89 11.49
C SER A 211 27.35 22.24 11.67
N PHE A 212 27.61 21.10 11.01
CA PHE A 212 28.94 20.48 11.02
C PHE A 212 29.96 21.32 10.25
N ALA A 213 29.59 21.85 9.07
CA ALA A 213 30.47 22.75 8.31
C ALA A 213 30.82 24.02 9.11
N ALA A 214 29.85 24.61 9.81
CA ALA A 214 30.09 25.78 10.66
C ALA A 214 30.98 25.46 11.89
N LEU A 215 30.87 24.26 12.46
CA LEU A 215 31.74 23.82 13.56
C LEU A 215 33.18 23.55 13.09
N ASP A 216 33.37 22.97 11.90
CA ASP A 216 34.69 22.76 11.30
C ASP A 216 35.39 24.09 10.95
N GLU A 217 34.62 25.09 10.51
CA GLU A 217 35.14 26.44 10.25
C GLU A 217 35.60 27.13 11.55
N ILE A 218 34.89 26.91 12.66
CA ILE A 218 35.29 27.42 13.99
C ILE A 218 36.55 26.71 14.52
N ASN A 219 36.67 25.40 14.32
CA ASN A 219 37.80 24.62 14.84
C ASN A 219 39.09 24.74 14.01
N ASN A 220 38.99 25.10 12.72
CA ASN A 220 40.14 25.25 11.83
C ASN A 220 40.62 26.70 11.65
N ASP A 221 40.08 27.66 12.43
CA ASP A 221 40.57 29.04 12.46
C ASP A 221 41.67 29.19 13.55
N PRO A 222 42.97 29.19 13.19
CA PRO A 222 44.07 29.20 14.16
C PRO A 222 44.14 30.50 14.99
N LEU A 223 43.33 31.52 14.68
CA LEU A 223 43.29 32.80 15.39
C LEU A 223 42.38 32.81 16.64
N LYS A 224 41.62 31.73 16.91
CA LYS A 224 40.75 31.64 18.10
C LYS A 224 41.28 30.75 19.23
N ALA A 225 42.48 30.18 19.10
CA ALA A 225 43.17 29.59 20.22
C ALA A 225 43.77 30.71 21.09
N VAL A 226 42.94 31.31 21.95
CA VAL A 226 43.43 32.20 23.01
C VAL A 226 44.20 31.34 24.01
N SER A 227 45.53 31.31 23.86
CA SER A 227 46.42 30.75 24.86
C SER A 227 46.43 31.68 26.08
N PHE A 228 45.82 31.26 27.18
CA PHE A 228 46.07 31.88 28.48
C PHE A 228 47.39 31.34 29.03
N SER A 229 48.47 32.10 28.90
CA SER A 229 49.63 31.92 29.78
C SER A 229 49.34 32.70 31.06
N GLY A 230 48.91 31.99 32.11
CA GLY A 230 48.89 32.55 33.46
C GLY A 230 50.31 32.87 33.88
N GLY A 231 50.66 34.16 33.85
CA GLY A 231 51.79 34.69 34.58
C GLY A 231 51.31 35.08 35.97
N ASP A 232 51.90 34.49 37.00
CA ASP A 232 51.77 34.94 38.37
C ASP A 232 52.15 36.43 38.46
N ASP A 233 51.43 37.13 39.34
CA ASP A 233 51.62 38.52 39.77
C ASP A 233 51.14 39.63 38.81
N SER A 234 49.90 40.11 39.01
CA SER A 234 49.61 41.54 39.27
C SER A 234 48.12 41.90 39.35
N ASN A 235 47.84 42.90 40.19
CA ASN A 235 46.55 43.55 40.41
C ASN A 235 46.06 44.32 39.17
N TYR A 236 44.86 43.96 38.71
CA TYR A 236 43.94 44.63 37.76
C TYR A 236 44.41 44.94 36.33
N ASN A 237 43.78 44.31 35.32
CA ASN A 237 42.92 44.99 34.33
C ASN A 237 42.23 43.95 33.42
N TYR A 238 40.90 43.81 33.48
CA TYR A 238 40.16 42.97 32.54
C TYR A 238 39.98 43.73 31.22
N ASN A 239 40.62 43.23 30.14
CA ASN A 239 40.38 43.73 28.80
C ASN A 239 38.94 43.42 28.36
N LYS A 240 38.26 44.44 27.81
CA LYS A 240 36.97 44.33 27.13
C LYS A 240 37.13 43.41 25.91
N ILE A 241 36.47 42.25 25.92
CA ILE A 241 36.38 41.40 24.72
C ILE A 241 35.18 41.88 23.90
N ASN A 242 35.43 42.52 22.76
CA ASN A 242 34.40 42.88 21.79
C ASN A 242 34.06 41.66 20.93
N TYR A 243 32.88 41.06 21.15
CA TYR A 243 32.24 40.22 20.14
C TYR A 243 31.49 41.15 19.18
N GLY A 244 31.64 40.94 17.88
CA GLY A 244 31.02 41.79 16.87
C GLY A 244 29.50 41.97 17.04
N ARG A 245 29.07 43.22 16.89
CA ARG A 245 27.71 43.78 16.66
C ARG A 245 26.56 43.52 17.65
N GLU A 246 26.75 42.85 18.78
CA GLU A 246 25.79 42.92 19.89
C GLU A 246 26.50 43.07 21.24
N THR A 247 26.23 44.17 21.95
CA THR A 247 26.62 44.36 23.35
C THR A 247 25.66 43.60 24.25
N VAL A 248 26.14 42.52 24.88
CA VAL A 248 25.45 41.87 26.00
C VAL A 248 25.89 42.59 27.28
N GLU A 249 24.97 43.32 27.91
CA GLU A 249 25.17 43.82 29.29
C GLU A 249 25.03 42.64 30.26
N VAL A 250 26.13 42.24 30.88
CA VAL A 250 26.10 41.39 32.06
C VAL A 250 25.84 42.30 33.26
N LYS A 251 24.62 42.27 33.80
CA LYS A 251 24.34 42.81 35.13
C LYS A 251 24.75 41.75 36.15
N GLU A 252 25.71 42.08 37.00
CA GLU A 252 25.94 41.32 38.23
C GLU A 252 24.69 41.45 39.10
N THR A 253 23.99 40.34 39.30
CA THR A 253 23.15 40.15 40.47
C THR A 253 24.07 39.71 41.61
N GLU A 254 24.23 40.57 42.61
CA GLU A 254 24.64 40.15 43.95
C GLU A 254 23.64 39.09 44.43
N GLU A 255 24.02 37.82 44.38
CA GLU A 255 23.29 36.79 45.11
C GLU A 255 23.81 36.81 46.55
N ASP A 256 22.95 37.29 47.46
CA ASP A 256 23.12 37.14 48.90
C ASP A 256 23.44 35.68 49.24
N TYR A 257 24.57 35.49 49.90
CA TYR A 257 24.98 34.20 50.44
C TYR A 257 23.99 33.74 51.51
N VAL A 258 23.09 32.81 51.16
CA VAL A 258 22.21 32.13 52.12
C VAL A 258 22.95 30.90 52.65
N GLU A 259 23.23 30.88 53.96
CA GLU A 259 23.77 29.72 54.66
C GLU A 259 22.94 28.44 54.37
N PRO A 260 23.58 27.31 54.03
CA PRO A 260 22.88 26.06 53.86
C PRO A 260 22.36 25.56 55.22
N LYS A 261 21.03 25.51 55.38
CA LYS A 261 20.39 24.82 56.50
C LYS A 261 20.80 23.33 56.50
N PRO A 262 21.10 22.74 57.68
CA PRO A 262 21.46 21.33 57.76
C PRO A 262 20.30 20.45 57.29
N SER A 263 20.61 19.53 56.36
CA SER A 263 19.67 18.57 55.81
C SER A 263 19.13 17.63 56.89
N THR A 264 17.80 17.60 57.05
CA THR A 264 17.09 16.60 57.85
C THR A 264 17.20 15.23 57.19
N THR A 265 17.92 14.32 57.84
CA THR A 265 18.02 12.90 57.50
C THR A 265 16.62 12.26 57.55
N SER A 266 16.05 11.96 56.39
CA SER A 266 14.81 11.19 56.27
C SER A 266 15.13 9.71 56.44
N LYS A 267 14.75 9.12 57.58
CA LYS A 267 14.80 7.68 57.82
C LYS A 267 13.74 6.98 56.95
N PHE A 268 14.18 6.13 56.03
CA PHE A 268 13.32 5.15 55.37
C PHE A 268 13.22 3.90 56.25
N THR A 269 12.01 3.55 56.68
CA THR A 269 11.71 2.28 57.34
C THR A 269 11.26 1.28 56.29
N LEU A 270 12.03 0.19 56.11
CA LEU A 270 11.65 -0.97 55.32
C LEU A 270 10.54 -1.75 56.05
N LYS A 271 9.36 -1.87 55.45
CA LYS A 271 8.43 -2.96 55.80
C LYS A 271 8.87 -4.22 55.06
N LYS A 272 9.03 -5.30 55.83
CA LYS A 272 9.24 -6.66 55.34
C LYS A 272 7.87 -7.36 55.33
N ASP A 273 7.71 -8.26 54.38
CA ASP A 273 6.49 -9.00 53.99
C ASP A 273 5.61 -9.51 55.14
#